data_AF-A0A950XWT3-F1
#
_entry.id   AF-A0A950XWT3-F1
#
_cell.length_a   1.000
_cell.length_b   1.000
_cell.length_c   1.000
_cell.angle_alpha   90.00
_cell.angle_beta   90.00
_cell.angle_gamma   90.00
#
_symmetry.space_group_name_H-M   'P 1'
#
loop_
_entity.id
_entity.type
_entity.pdbx_description
1 polymer ?
#
loop_
_entity_poly.entity_id
_entity_poly.type
_entity_poly.pdbx_seq_one_letter_code
_entity_poly.pdbx_strand_id
1 'polypeptide(L)'
;MRKFLAPVAASLLAGALMLHSQAPDGATPAGKNGSDAVAANLVNTVCSSCHTLERVNNKKADSDAWTTTVTRMKEKGADLTDEQVPLVVHYLVSNAGTLTVTASNGAKGKGGGKGKGKGGAGFTPKNLKVLNALNLPSDMQSFVQGLGLLDKGTCSYCHVDDKSSDEKMQKVIARNMIIMMREINMAFADGKEHVTCYTCHRGSPTPATTP
;
A
#
# COMPACT_ATOMS: atom_id res chain seq x y z
N MET A 1 23.05 -50.08 -58.76
CA MET A 1 24.13 -49.23 -58.19
C MET A 1 24.20 -47.93 -58.99
N ARG A 2 24.21 -46.78 -58.29
CA ARG A 2 24.81 -45.47 -58.65
C ARG A 2 24.35 -44.70 -59.92
N LYS A 3 23.67 -43.58 -59.61
CA LYS A 3 23.91 -42.17 -60.04
C LYS A 3 23.46 -41.67 -61.43
N PHE A 4 22.51 -40.72 -61.40
CA PHE A 4 22.40 -39.50 -62.24
C PHE A 4 21.70 -38.43 -61.34
N LEU A 5 22.34 -37.35 -60.86
CA LEU A 5 22.45 -35.98 -61.47
C LEU A 5 21.21 -35.60 -62.31
N ALA A 6 20.48 -34.49 -62.13
CA ALA A 6 20.60 -33.20 -61.43
C ALA A 6 19.17 -32.55 -61.39
N PRO A 7 18.91 -31.22 -61.29
CA PRO A 7 19.53 -30.12 -60.55
C PRO A 7 18.53 -29.34 -59.67
N VAL A 8 19.09 -28.33 -59.00
CA VAL A 8 18.55 -27.27 -58.14
C VAL A 8 17.37 -26.48 -58.75
N ALA A 9 16.31 -26.29 -57.96
CA ALA A 9 15.45 -25.11 -58.02
C ALA A 9 15.29 -24.56 -56.59
N ALA A 10 16.08 -23.54 -56.28
CA ALA A 10 16.00 -22.78 -55.05
C ALA A 10 14.81 -21.81 -55.16
N SER A 11 13.69 -22.14 -54.54
CA SER A 11 12.57 -21.24 -54.38
C SER A 11 12.69 -20.49 -53.06
N LEU A 12 13.04 -19.21 -53.18
CA LEU A 12 12.90 -18.17 -52.16
C LEU A 12 11.42 -18.07 -51.74
N LEU A 13 11.12 -18.51 -50.53
CA LEU A 13 9.91 -18.10 -49.81
C LEU A 13 10.37 -17.26 -48.62
N ALA A 14 10.35 -15.95 -48.83
CA ALA A 14 10.45 -14.96 -47.78
C ALA A 14 9.24 -15.12 -46.84
N GLY A 15 9.42 -15.88 -45.77
CA GLY A 15 8.48 -15.93 -44.66
C GLY A 15 8.56 -14.62 -43.89
N ALA A 16 7.61 -13.71 -44.13
CA ALA A 16 7.37 -12.56 -43.29
C ALA A 16 6.92 -13.07 -41.90
N LEU A 17 7.86 -13.11 -40.96
CA LEU A 17 7.59 -13.38 -39.56
C LEU A 17 6.82 -12.18 -39.00
N MET A 18 5.48 -12.27 -39.05
CA MET A 18 4.59 -11.35 -38.37
C MET A 18 4.79 -11.50 -36.87
N LEU A 19 5.66 -10.66 -36.32
CA LEU A 19 5.85 -10.48 -34.89
C LEU A 19 4.55 -9.87 -34.33
N HIS A 20 3.62 -10.73 -33.94
CA HIS A 20 2.47 -10.32 -33.14
C HIS A 20 3.02 -9.91 -31.78
N SER A 21 3.06 -8.61 -31.50
CA SER A 21 3.19 -8.07 -30.14
C SER A 21 1.93 -8.42 -29.37
N GLN A 22 1.87 -9.66 -28.90
CA GLN A 22 1.01 -10.07 -27.81
C GLN A 22 1.47 -9.31 -26.57
N ALA A 23 0.71 -8.27 -26.21
CA ALA A 23 0.77 -7.68 -24.88
C ALA A 23 0.60 -8.83 -23.86
N PRO A 24 1.32 -8.82 -22.73
CA PRO A 24 1.15 -9.86 -21.73
C PRO A 24 -0.30 -9.82 -21.23
N ASP A 25 -1.06 -10.87 -21.56
CA ASP A 25 -2.34 -11.19 -20.95
C ASP A 25 -2.10 -11.41 -19.45
N GLY A 26 -2.31 -10.36 -18.66
CA GLY A 26 -2.01 -10.36 -17.23
C GLY A 26 -2.34 -9.09 -16.46
N ALA A 27 -2.72 -7.99 -17.12
CA ALA A 27 -3.32 -6.85 -16.44
C ALA A 27 -4.76 -7.20 -16.01
N THR A 28 -4.84 -7.99 -14.94
CA THR A 28 -6.10 -8.25 -14.24
C THR A 28 -6.62 -6.91 -13.73
N PRO A 29 -7.90 -6.54 -13.95
CA PRO A 29 -8.45 -5.34 -13.32
C PRO A 29 -8.29 -5.50 -11.81
N ALA A 30 -7.81 -4.45 -11.15
CA ALA A 30 -7.58 -4.42 -9.71
C ALA A 30 -8.75 -5.13 -9.00
N GLY A 31 -8.48 -6.33 -8.46
CA GLY A 31 -9.50 -7.12 -7.77
C GLY A 31 -10.03 -6.35 -6.57
N LYS A 32 -11.07 -6.87 -5.92
CA LYS A 32 -11.78 -6.29 -4.76
C LYS A 32 -10.86 -5.61 -3.72
N ASN A 33 -9.65 -6.13 -3.55
CA ASN A 33 -8.61 -5.61 -2.64
C ASN A 33 -8.02 -4.25 -3.08
N GLY A 34 -7.92 -3.97 -4.38
CA GLY A 34 -7.47 -2.68 -4.90
C GLY A 34 -8.52 -1.58 -4.75
N SER A 35 -9.80 -1.90 -4.92
CA SER A 35 -10.91 -0.98 -4.63
C SER A 35 -11.03 -0.65 -3.14
N ASP A 36 -10.73 -1.62 -2.27
CA ASP A 36 -10.75 -1.40 -0.82
C ASP A 36 -9.59 -0.49 -0.36
N ALA A 37 -8.40 -0.59 -0.96
CA ALA A 37 -7.28 0.31 -0.68
C ALA A 37 -7.55 1.75 -1.14
N VAL A 38 -8.15 1.92 -2.32
CA VAL A 38 -8.61 3.23 -2.83
C VAL A 38 -9.66 3.82 -1.89
N ALA A 39 -10.65 3.03 -1.49
CA ALA A 39 -11.69 3.46 -0.55
C ALA A 39 -11.12 3.81 0.83
N ALA A 40 -10.18 3.03 1.35
CA ALA A 40 -9.49 3.31 2.60
C ALA A 40 -8.72 4.64 2.55
N ASN A 41 -8.06 4.94 1.42
CA ASN A 41 -7.38 6.22 1.24
C ASN A 41 -8.39 7.39 1.20
N LEU A 42 -9.48 7.24 0.45
CA LEU A 42 -10.55 8.25 0.38
C LEU A 42 -11.14 8.53 1.77
N VAL A 43 -11.44 7.50 2.56
CA VAL A 43 -11.91 7.68 3.94
C VAL A 43 -10.87 8.40 4.80
N ASN A 44 -9.60 8.01 4.71
CA ASN A 44 -8.53 8.61 5.53
C ASN A 44 -8.22 10.06 5.16
N THR A 45 -8.46 10.49 3.93
CA THR A 45 -8.12 11.83 3.42
C THR A 45 -9.34 12.75 3.41
N VAL A 46 -10.46 12.30 2.85
CA VAL A 46 -11.66 13.10 2.67
C VAL A 46 -12.50 13.15 3.95
N CYS A 47 -12.71 12.03 4.64
CA CYS A 47 -13.54 12.05 5.85
C CYS A 47 -12.83 12.70 7.05
N SER A 48 -11.48 12.76 7.04
CA SER A 48 -10.70 13.42 8.10
C SER A 48 -10.48 14.92 7.89
N SER A 49 -10.87 15.48 6.73
CA SER A 49 -10.67 16.90 6.44
C SER A 49 -11.60 17.81 7.25
N CYS A 50 -12.76 17.30 7.69
CA CYS A 50 -13.81 18.09 8.35
C CYS A 50 -14.14 17.63 9.78
N HIS A 51 -13.89 16.36 10.13
CA HIS A 51 -14.14 15.80 11.48
C HIS A 51 -13.21 14.62 11.77
N THR A 52 -13.17 14.14 13.02
CA THR A 52 -12.35 12.97 13.37
C THR A 52 -12.91 11.69 12.75
N LEU A 53 -12.03 10.75 12.43
CA LEU A 53 -12.42 9.44 11.90
C LEU A 53 -13.12 8.55 12.93
N GLU A 54 -12.95 8.84 14.23
CA GLU A 54 -13.61 8.09 15.30
C GLU A 54 -15.15 8.10 15.15
N ARG A 55 -15.73 9.23 14.74
CA ARG A 55 -17.17 9.32 14.46
C ARG A 55 -17.60 8.44 13.29
N VAL A 56 -16.73 8.27 12.30
CA VAL A 56 -16.97 7.41 11.13
C VAL A 56 -16.88 5.95 11.55
N ASN A 57 -15.80 5.59 12.25
CA ASN A 57 -15.48 4.22 12.63
C ASN A 57 -16.48 3.64 13.66
N ASN A 58 -17.07 4.50 14.49
CA ASN A 58 -18.01 4.08 15.53
C ASN A 58 -19.48 4.05 15.06
N LYS A 59 -19.78 4.52 13.85
CA LYS A 59 -21.15 4.49 13.33
C LYS A 59 -21.47 3.09 12.81
N LYS A 60 -22.49 2.46 13.39
CA LYS A 60 -23.10 1.23 12.85
C LYS A 60 -24.21 1.61 11.89
N ALA A 61 -24.09 1.20 10.64
CA ALA A 61 -25.07 1.44 9.59
C ALA A 61 -24.90 0.41 8.48
N ASP A 62 -25.99 0.12 7.78
CA ASP A 62 -25.98 -0.66 6.54
C ASP A 62 -25.58 0.20 5.33
N SER A 63 -25.56 -0.43 4.15
CA SER A 63 -25.15 0.20 2.89
C SER A 63 -26.02 1.43 2.54
N ASP A 64 -27.32 1.34 2.73
CA ASP A 64 -28.25 2.41 2.36
C ASP A 64 -28.07 3.61 3.29
N ALA A 65 -28.00 3.37 4.60
CA ALA A 65 -27.77 4.41 5.60
C ALA A 65 -26.36 5.03 5.49
N TRP A 66 -25.35 4.28 5.04
CA TRP A 66 -24.04 4.82 4.71
C TRP A 66 -24.05 5.67 3.44
N THR A 67 -24.72 5.21 2.38
CA THR A 67 -24.89 5.96 1.13
C THR A 67 -25.52 7.32 1.39
N THR A 68 -26.63 7.37 2.11
CA THR A 68 -27.27 8.64 2.49
C THR A 68 -26.31 9.55 3.28
N THR A 69 -25.52 8.98 4.19
CA THR A 69 -24.58 9.75 5.02
C THR A 69 -23.45 10.36 4.17
N VAL A 70 -22.82 9.56 3.32
CA VAL A 70 -21.69 9.97 2.47
C VAL A 70 -22.14 10.95 1.40
N THR A 71 -23.28 10.72 0.75
CA THR A 71 -23.85 11.67 -0.24
C THR A 71 -24.13 13.02 0.39
N ARG A 72 -24.72 13.06 1.60
CA ARG A 72 -24.94 14.32 2.31
C ARG A 72 -23.63 15.01 2.71
N MET A 73 -22.57 14.26 3.00
CA MET A 73 -21.23 14.84 3.24
C MET A 73 -20.66 15.44 1.96
N LYS A 74 -20.81 14.75 0.82
CA LYS A 74 -20.43 15.24 -0.51
C LYS A 74 -21.13 16.56 -0.84
N GLU A 75 -22.45 16.62 -0.69
CA GLU A 75 -23.26 17.84 -0.90
C GLU A 75 -22.85 19.00 0.00
N LYS A 76 -22.26 18.71 1.16
CA LYS A 76 -21.73 19.70 2.11
C LYS A 76 -20.26 20.06 1.87
N GLY A 77 -19.64 19.52 0.82
CA GLY A 77 -18.28 19.87 0.40
C GLY A 77 -17.20 18.82 0.70
N ALA A 78 -17.56 17.57 1.00
CA ALA A 78 -16.58 16.48 0.97
C ALA A 78 -16.18 16.18 -0.49
N ASP A 79 -14.88 16.21 -0.78
CA ASP A 79 -14.32 16.01 -2.11
C ASP A 79 -14.40 14.52 -2.53
N LEU A 80 -15.59 14.11 -2.98
CA LEU A 80 -15.88 12.79 -3.52
C LEU A 80 -16.60 12.94 -4.86
N THR A 81 -16.29 12.05 -5.80
CA THR A 81 -17.03 11.89 -7.05
C THR A 81 -18.18 10.88 -6.89
N ASP A 82 -19.19 10.93 -7.76
CA ASP A 82 -20.29 9.96 -7.74
C ASP A 82 -19.84 8.51 -7.91
N GLU A 83 -18.75 8.29 -8.65
CA GLU A 83 -18.14 6.97 -8.85
C GLU A 83 -17.39 6.46 -7.62
N GLN A 84 -16.91 7.37 -6.76
CA GLN A 84 -16.20 7.02 -5.52
C GLN A 84 -17.15 6.72 -4.35
N VAL A 85 -18.38 7.25 -4.36
CA VAL A 85 -19.35 7.03 -3.28
C VAL A 85 -19.63 5.54 -3.06
N PRO A 86 -19.93 4.71 -4.08
CA PRO A 86 -20.15 3.28 -3.90
C PRO A 86 -18.93 2.53 -3.33
N LEU A 87 -17.71 2.92 -3.72
CA LEU A 87 -16.47 2.32 -3.21
C LEU A 87 -16.28 2.61 -1.72
N VAL A 88 -16.49 3.86 -1.32
CA VAL A 88 -16.42 4.28 0.09
C VAL A 88 -17.50 3.60 0.92
N VAL A 89 -18.73 3.51 0.42
CA VAL A 89 -19.84 2.84 1.11
C VAL A 89 -19.55 1.36 1.32
N HIS A 90 -19.11 0.65 0.27
CA HIS A 90 -18.74 -0.75 0.37
C HIS A 90 -17.68 -0.98 1.45
N TYR A 91 -16.65 -0.13 1.48
CA TYR A 91 -15.61 -0.18 2.49
C TYR A 91 -16.14 0.12 3.90
N LEU A 92 -16.99 1.14 4.07
CA LEU A 92 -17.53 1.50 5.38
C LEU A 92 -18.44 0.40 5.95
N VAL A 93 -19.26 -0.26 5.12
CA VAL A 93 -20.08 -1.41 5.56
C VAL A 93 -19.20 -2.58 5.97
N SER A 94 -18.13 -2.84 5.21
CA SER A 94 -17.21 -3.95 5.45
C SER A 94 -16.28 -3.71 6.66
N ASN A 95 -16.03 -2.44 7.02
CA ASN A 95 -15.01 -2.06 8.00
C ASN A 95 -15.53 -1.31 9.24
N ALA A 96 -16.85 -1.14 9.41
CA ALA A 96 -17.52 -0.42 10.52
C ALA A 96 -17.35 -1.03 11.94
N GLY A 97 -16.30 -1.82 12.16
CA GLY A 97 -15.89 -2.32 13.47
C GLY A 97 -14.47 -2.90 13.52
N THR A 98 -13.74 -2.91 12.39
CA THR A 98 -12.42 -3.54 12.23
C THR A 98 -11.30 -2.54 11.93
N LEU A 99 -11.62 -1.24 11.84
CA LEU A 99 -10.61 -0.17 11.77
C LEU A 99 -9.79 -0.02 13.06
N THR A 100 -10.18 -0.72 14.12
CA THR A 100 -9.32 -1.07 15.26
C THR A 100 -8.69 -2.44 14.98
N VAL A 101 -7.56 -2.48 14.23
CA VAL A 101 -6.81 -3.74 14.08
C VAL A 101 -6.43 -4.22 15.48
N THR A 102 -7.11 -5.28 15.88
CA THR A 102 -6.94 -6.02 17.11
C THR A 102 -5.56 -6.65 17.10
N ALA A 103 -4.91 -6.57 18.26
CA ALA A 103 -3.60 -7.13 18.52
C ALA A 103 -3.52 -8.61 18.10
N SER A 104 -2.63 -8.93 17.16
CA SER A 104 -2.22 -10.30 16.89
C SER A 104 -1.23 -10.75 17.98
N ASN A 105 -1.78 -11.30 19.06
CA ASN A 105 -1.07 -12.26 19.88
C ASN A 105 -1.09 -13.61 19.14
N GLY A 106 0.09 -14.17 18.84
CA GLY A 106 0.23 -15.61 18.67
C GLY A 106 1.26 -16.11 17.67
N ALA A 107 2.55 -16.10 18.04
CA ALA A 107 3.46 -17.22 17.79
C ALA A 107 4.67 -17.15 18.73
N LYS A 108 4.76 -18.14 19.65
CA LYS A 108 5.91 -18.40 20.52
C LYS A 108 7.19 -18.56 19.69
N GLY A 109 8.09 -17.60 19.77
CA GLY A 109 9.51 -17.76 19.45
C GLY A 109 10.32 -17.80 20.73
N LYS A 110 10.85 -18.98 21.08
CA LYS A 110 11.74 -19.19 22.23
C LYS A 110 13.14 -18.71 21.84
N GLY A 111 13.61 -17.61 22.41
CA GLY A 111 14.97 -17.09 22.21
C GLY A 111 15.37 -16.15 23.33
N GLY A 112 16.13 -16.65 24.30
CA GLY A 112 16.62 -15.88 25.44
C GLY A 112 17.74 -14.92 25.04
N GLY A 113 17.67 -13.70 25.56
CA GLY A 113 18.73 -12.69 25.45
C GLY A 113 18.55 -11.66 26.56
N LYS A 114 19.30 -11.81 27.64
CA LYS A 114 19.28 -10.98 28.85
C LYS A 114 19.97 -9.65 28.54
N GLY A 115 19.19 -8.59 28.28
CA GLY A 115 19.67 -7.22 28.08
C GLY A 115 18.99 -6.25 29.05
N LYS A 116 19.72 -5.86 30.10
CA LYS A 116 19.27 -4.93 31.15
C LYS A 116 19.43 -3.50 30.61
N GLY A 117 18.33 -2.82 30.29
CA GLY A 117 18.33 -1.42 29.82
C GLY A 117 17.24 -0.62 30.52
N LYS A 118 17.66 0.37 31.31
CA LYS A 118 16.82 1.22 32.15
C LYS A 118 16.00 2.22 31.33
N GLY A 119 14.77 2.45 31.78
CA GLY A 119 13.99 3.70 31.73
C GLY A 119 14.11 4.59 30.50
N GLY A 120 13.01 4.70 29.74
CA GLY A 120 12.75 5.83 28.85
C GLY A 120 11.28 6.23 29.00
N ALA A 121 11.03 7.47 29.41
CA ALA A 121 9.70 8.07 29.45
C ALA A 121 8.98 7.82 28.12
N GLY A 122 7.73 7.35 28.19
CA GLY A 122 6.95 6.95 27.04
C GLY A 122 6.85 8.05 26.00
N PHE A 123 7.52 7.86 24.87
CA PHE A 123 7.27 8.65 23.67
C PHE A 123 5.88 8.26 23.16
N THR A 124 4.90 9.14 23.37
CA THR A 124 3.54 8.97 22.84
C THR A 124 3.41 9.76 21.54
N PRO A 125 3.42 9.13 20.36
CA PRO A 125 3.26 9.83 19.10
C PRO A 125 1.83 10.37 18.94
N LYS A 126 1.70 11.65 18.56
CA LYS A 126 0.42 12.36 18.49
C LYS A 126 -0.46 12.03 17.27
N ASN A 127 0.14 11.60 16.16
CA ASN A 127 -0.55 11.32 14.90
C ASN A 127 -0.07 10.00 14.27
N LEU A 128 -0.10 8.93 15.06
CA LEU A 128 0.27 7.60 14.62
C LEU A 128 -0.96 6.87 14.07
N LYS A 129 -1.02 6.68 12.75
CA LYS A 129 -2.18 6.07 12.07
C LYS A 129 -1.99 4.59 11.70
N VAL A 130 -0.78 4.20 11.29
CA VAL A 130 -0.52 2.88 10.67
C VAL A 130 0.50 2.04 11.45
N LEU A 131 1.49 2.66 12.07
CA LEU A 131 2.60 1.96 12.74
C LEU A 131 2.29 1.71 14.22
N ASN A 132 3.10 0.86 14.85
CA ASN A 132 3.06 0.61 16.29
C ASN A 132 4.09 1.50 17.00
N ALA A 133 3.68 2.19 18.07
CA ALA A 133 4.55 3.10 18.81
C ALA A 133 5.78 2.40 19.42
N LEU A 134 5.65 1.12 19.77
CA LEU A 134 6.74 0.32 20.35
C LEU A 134 7.90 0.08 19.36
N ASN A 135 7.58 -0.07 18.07
CA ASN A 135 8.55 -0.38 17.02
C ASN A 135 8.93 0.84 16.19
N LEU A 136 8.41 2.03 16.54
CA LEU A 136 8.56 3.21 15.70
C LEU A 136 10.03 3.54 15.38
N PRO A 137 10.99 3.47 16.32
CA PRO A 137 12.40 3.71 16.00
C PRO A 137 12.96 2.73 14.97
N SER A 138 12.67 1.42 15.10
CA SER A 138 13.16 0.40 14.17
C SER A 138 12.48 0.48 12.81
N ASP A 139 11.17 0.78 12.78
CA ASP A 139 10.41 0.94 11.55
C ASP A 139 10.96 2.13 10.74
N MET A 140 11.16 3.28 11.39
CA MET A 140 11.74 4.46 10.74
C MET A 140 13.14 4.19 10.19
N GLN A 141 13.97 3.50 10.96
CA GLN A 141 15.32 3.13 10.51
C GLN A 141 15.27 2.19 9.29
N SER A 142 14.29 1.29 9.23
CA SER A 142 14.11 0.38 8.09
C SER A 142 13.67 1.14 6.83
N PHE A 143 12.78 2.13 6.97
CA PHE A 143 12.33 2.94 5.84
C PHE A 143 13.43 3.82 5.27
N VAL A 144 14.22 4.47 6.13
CA VAL A 144 15.37 5.28 5.72
C VAL A 144 16.36 4.45 4.90
N GLN A 145 16.62 3.20 5.32
CA GLN A 145 17.49 2.29 4.59
C GLN A 145 16.88 1.82 3.27
N GLY A 146 15.63 1.33 3.28
CA GLY A 146 14.96 0.80 2.10
C GLY A 146 14.77 1.83 0.98
N LEU A 147 14.63 3.11 1.36
CA LEU A 147 14.49 4.24 0.45
C LEU A 147 15.82 4.95 0.13
N GLY A 148 16.93 4.53 0.73
CA GLY A 148 18.26 5.14 0.54
C GLY A 148 18.32 6.62 0.91
N LEU A 149 17.72 6.97 2.05
CA LEU A 149 17.59 8.36 2.49
C LEU A 149 18.74 8.86 3.36
N LEU A 150 19.74 8.03 3.66
CA LEU A 150 20.87 8.37 4.54
C LEU A 150 21.54 9.69 4.10
N ASP A 151 21.81 9.83 2.81
CA ASP A 151 22.44 11.04 2.24
C ASP A 151 21.41 12.04 1.69
N LYS A 152 20.10 11.79 1.86
CA LYS A 152 19.00 12.60 1.30
C LYS A 152 18.13 13.26 2.39
N GLY A 153 18.74 13.54 3.53
CA GLY A 153 18.08 14.20 4.66
C GLY A 153 17.41 13.25 5.66
N THR A 154 17.47 11.93 5.45
CA THR A 154 16.99 10.89 6.40
C THR A 154 15.57 11.21 6.89
N CYS A 155 15.44 11.73 8.11
CA CYS A 155 14.17 12.08 8.75
C CYS A 155 13.48 13.28 8.09
N SER A 156 14.24 14.29 7.64
CA SER A 156 13.70 15.52 7.07
C SER A 156 13.08 15.31 5.69
N TYR A 157 13.40 14.19 5.02
CA TYR A 157 12.79 13.84 3.74
C TYR A 157 11.27 13.72 3.86
N CYS A 158 10.79 13.02 4.89
CA CYS A 158 9.35 12.82 5.14
C CYS A 158 8.77 13.75 6.20
N HIS A 159 9.56 14.24 7.15
CA HIS A 159 9.03 14.99 8.29
C HIS A 159 9.47 16.45 8.32
N VAL A 160 8.58 17.31 8.82
CA VAL A 160 8.94 18.63 9.39
C VAL A 160 9.39 18.45 10.85
N ASP A 161 9.70 19.54 11.57
CA ASP A 161 10.11 19.46 12.98
C ASP A 161 9.05 18.78 13.85
N ASP A 162 7.79 19.17 13.69
CA ASP A 162 6.67 18.41 14.23
C ASP A 162 6.46 17.10 13.44
N LYS A 163 6.99 16.00 13.97
CA LYS A 163 6.87 14.67 13.35
C LYS A 163 5.43 14.18 13.24
N SER A 164 4.48 14.78 13.96
CA SER A 164 3.07 14.45 13.88
C SER A 164 2.35 15.11 12.70
N SER A 165 2.87 16.22 12.18
CA SER A 165 2.29 16.93 11.02
C SER A 165 2.28 16.07 9.76
N ASP A 166 1.20 16.15 8.99
CA ASP A 166 1.04 15.51 7.68
C ASP A 166 1.28 16.49 6.51
N GLU A 167 1.85 17.67 6.80
CA GLU A 167 2.11 18.75 5.83
C GLU A 167 2.99 18.29 4.65
N LYS A 168 3.97 17.41 4.88
CA LYS A 168 4.79 16.86 3.80
C LYS A 168 4.10 15.67 3.14
N MET A 169 3.83 15.82 1.84
CA MET A 169 3.21 14.77 1.03
C MET A 169 3.99 13.45 1.04
N GLN A 170 5.32 13.49 1.19
CA GLN A 170 6.15 12.29 1.32
C GLN A 170 5.70 11.39 2.50
N LYS A 171 5.28 11.97 3.63
CA LYS A 171 4.76 11.21 4.78
C LYS A 171 3.40 10.60 4.48
N VAL A 172 2.53 11.33 3.77
CA VAL A 172 1.22 10.82 3.34
C VAL A 172 1.40 9.65 2.36
N ILE A 173 2.29 9.78 1.38
CA ILE A 173 2.63 8.71 0.43
C ILE A 173 3.25 7.51 1.16
N ALA A 174 4.23 7.72 2.04
CA ALA A 174 4.86 6.65 2.80
C ALA A 174 3.82 5.85 3.63
N ARG A 175 2.83 6.53 4.20
CA ARG A 175 1.72 5.89 4.92
C ARG A 175 0.95 4.92 4.02
N ASN A 176 0.61 5.35 2.81
CA ASN A 176 -0.11 4.50 1.85
C ASN A 176 0.77 3.33 1.37
N MET A 177 2.07 3.55 1.18
CA MET A 177 3.01 2.50 0.78
C MET A 177 3.16 1.43 1.86
N ILE A 178 3.12 1.80 3.14
CA ILE A 178 3.13 0.83 4.25
C ILE A 178 1.86 -0.03 4.24
N ILE A 179 0.69 0.57 3.98
CA ILE A 179 -0.58 -0.16 3.88
C ILE A 179 -0.52 -1.17 2.72
N MET A 180 -0.17 -0.70 1.53
CA MET A 180 -0.02 -1.53 0.33
C MET A 180 0.96 -2.69 0.54
N MET A 181 2.14 -2.42 1.12
CA MET A 181 3.15 -3.46 1.38
C MET A 181 2.63 -4.53 2.34
N ARG A 182 1.95 -4.12 3.42
CA ARG A 182 1.36 -5.06 4.39
C ARG A 182 0.28 -5.91 3.73
N GLU A 183 -0.57 -5.31 2.91
CA GLU A 183 -1.61 -6.03 2.16
C GLU A 183 -1.01 -7.09 1.22
N ILE A 184 0.03 -6.73 0.46
CA ILE A 184 0.74 -7.67 -0.41
C ILE A 184 1.29 -8.83 0.41
N ASN A 185 1.97 -8.55 1.53
CA ASN A 185 2.52 -9.60 2.38
C ASN A 185 1.45 -10.50 3.00
N MET A 186 0.30 -9.95 3.41
CA MET A 186 -0.82 -10.73 3.94
C MET A 186 -1.50 -11.61 2.89
N ALA A 187 -1.38 -11.28 1.60
CA ALA A 187 -1.91 -12.12 0.53
C ALA A 187 -1.14 -13.45 0.38
N PHE A 188 0.07 -13.55 0.92
CA PHE A 188 0.82 -14.80 0.96
C PHE A 188 0.43 -15.65 2.19
N ALA A 189 -0.01 -16.88 1.95
CA ALA A 189 -0.53 -17.77 2.99
C ALA A 189 0.55 -18.40 3.89
N ASP A 190 1.83 -18.19 3.61
CA ASP A 190 2.94 -18.79 4.36
C ASP A 190 3.38 -17.96 5.58
N GLY A 191 2.75 -16.80 5.80
CA GLY A 191 3.03 -15.92 6.93
C GLY A 191 4.41 -15.28 6.91
N LYS A 192 5.10 -15.28 5.75
CA LYS A 192 6.41 -14.65 5.59
C LYS A 192 6.28 -13.26 4.98
N GLU A 193 7.30 -12.44 5.21
CA GLU A 193 7.45 -11.16 4.53
C GLU A 193 8.10 -11.39 3.15
N HIS A 194 7.39 -11.04 2.07
CA HIS A 194 7.83 -11.22 0.69
C HIS A 194 8.21 -9.90 0.02
N VAL A 195 7.58 -8.81 0.44
CA VAL A 195 7.76 -7.48 -0.13
C VAL A 195 8.12 -6.50 0.98
N THR A 196 9.19 -5.75 0.75
CA THR A 196 9.61 -4.63 1.59
C THR A 196 9.67 -3.37 0.76
N CYS A 197 9.95 -2.22 1.39
CA CYS A 197 10.22 -0.98 0.67
C CYS A 197 11.34 -1.18 -0.38
N TYR A 198 12.38 -1.95 -0.03
CA TYR A 198 13.54 -2.17 -0.90
C TYR A 198 13.20 -2.99 -2.15
N THR A 199 12.23 -3.90 -2.08
CA THR A 199 11.83 -4.75 -3.21
C THR A 199 11.52 -3.93 -4.46
N CYS A 200 10.85 -2.77 -4.29
CA CYS A 200 10.52 -1.87 -5.40
C CYS A 200 11.48 -0.66 -5.48
N HIS A 201 11.79 -0.04 -4.34
CA HIS A 201 12.55 1.22 -4.32
C HIS A 201 14.05 1.04 -4.55
N ARG A 202 14.61 -0.13 -4.21
CA ARG A 202 16.03 -0.47 -4.37
C ARG A 202 17.00 0.62 -3.88
N GLY A 203 16.69 1.23 -2.73
CA GLY A 203 17.54 2.28 -2.15
C GLY A 203 17.36 3.66 -2.81
N SER A 204 16.24 3.91 -3.46
CA SER A 204 15.88 5.23 -4.00
C SER A 204 14.47 5.65 -3.56
N PRO A 205 14.23 6.93 -3.22
CA PRO A 205 12.89 7.38 -2.84
C PRO A 205 11.87 7.25 -3.98
N THR A 206 12.33 7.16 -5.22
CA THR A 206 11.51 6.88 -6.40
C THR A 206 11.95 5.55 -7.02
N PRO A 207 11.05 4.57 -7.18
CA PRO A 207 11.34 3.32 -7.87
C PRO A 207 11.77 3.58 -9.33
N ALA A 208 12.74 2.80 -9.82
CA ALA A 208 13.26 2.96 -11.19
C ALA A 208 12.31 2.45 -12.29
N THR A 209 11.35 1.61 -11.92
CA THR A 209 10.36 1.02 -12.83
C THR A 209 8.98 1.34 -12.30
N THR A 210 8.19 2.07 -13.09
CA THR A 210 6.74 2.12 -12.92
C THR A 210 6.16 0.75 -13.27
N PRO A 211 5.11 0.29 -12.57
CA PRO A 211 4.35 -0.91 -12.97
C PRO A 211 3.87 -0.83 -14.42
#